data_AF-A0A959KUL7-F1
#
_entry.id   AF-A0A959KUL7-F1
#
_cell.length_a   1.000
_cell.length_b   1.000
_cell.length_c   1.000
_cell.angle_alpha   90.00
_cell.angle_beta   90.00
_cell.angle_gamma   90.00
#
_symmetry.space_group_name_H-M   'P 1'
#
loop_
_entity.id
_entity.type
_entity.pdbx_description
1 polymer ?
#
loop_
_entity_poly.entity_id
_entity_poly.type
_entity_poly.pdbx_seq_one_letter_code
_entity_poly.pdbx_strand_id
1 'polypeptide(L)'
;MPHRRPTPDESNPFYHGYIAKVPDGSIVEVLERSRLSIVEMFSSLPADKWLYRYAPGKWTVKEVFLHMIDGERVFAYRALRIARGDATPMAGFDEQKYVPNSLANERSPASLLQEF
;
A
#
# COMPACT_ATOMS: atom_id res chain seq x y z
N MET A 1 4.17 16.90 -17.85
CA MET A 1 4.02 15.68 -18.67
C MET A 1 2.65 15.10 -18.39
N PRO A 2 1.79 14.83 -19.38
CA PRO A 2 0.55 14.12 -19.11
C PRO A 2 0.87 12.74 -18.52
N HIS A 3 0.21 12.40 -17.42
CA HIS A 3 0.35 11.11 -16.77
C HIS A 3 -0.29 10.02 -17.65
N ARG A 4 0.49 9.42 -18.54
CA ARG A 4 0.03 8.32 -19.40
C ARG A 4 0.27 6.97 -18.72
N ARG A 5 -0.56 5.99 -19.05
CA ARG A 5 -0.32 4.60 -18.68
C ARG A 5 1.02 4.14 -19.28
N PRO A 6 1.88 3.45 -18.51
CA PRO A 6 3.13 2.92 -19.04
C PRO A 6 2.87 1.93 -20.18
N THR A 7 3.75 1.93 -21.19
CA THR A 7 3.77 0.89 -22.21
C THR A 7 4.40 -0.40 -21.65
N PRO A 8 4.16 -1.57 -22.27
CA PRO A 8 4.71 -2.84 -21.77
C PRO A 8 6.25 -2.88 -21.65
N ASP A 9 6.96 -2.10 -22.47
CA ASP A 9 8.43 -1.95 -22.45
C ASP A 9 8.95 -1.00 -21.36
N GLU A 10 8.09 -0.19 -20.75
CA GLU A 10 8.43 0.71 -19.63
C GLU A 10 8.30 0.01 -18.25
N SER A 11 7.86 -1.25 -18.21
CA SER A 11 7.64 -1.98 -16.96
C SER A 11 7.98 -3.47 -17.06
N ASN A 12 8.37 -4.07 -15.93
CA ASN A 12 8.61 -5.52 -15.88
C ASN A 12 7.31 -6.28 -16.17
N PRO A 13 7.32 -7.35 -16.99
CA PRO A 13 6.13 -8.16 -17.31
C PRO A 13 5.33 -8.65 -16.11
N PHE A 14 5.99 -8.88 -14.97
CA PHE A 14 5.34 -9.21 -13.71
C PHE A 14 4.25 -8.19 -13.31
N TYR A 15 4.43 -6.90 -13.61
CA TYR A 15 3.50 -5.84 -13.24
C TYR A 15 2.38 -5.59 -14.26
N HIS A 16 2.43 -6.18 -15.46
CA HIS A 16 1.45 -5.88 -16.51
C HIS A 16 0.01 -6.18 -16.06
N GLY A 17 -0.19 -7.29 -15.34
CA GLY A 17 -1.51 -7.64 -14.80
C GLY A 17 -2.04 -6.66 -13.74
N TYR A 18 -1.16 -6.01 -12.98
CA TYR A 18 -1.54 -4.98 -12.01
C TYR A 18 -1.83 -3.66 -12.71
N ILE A 19 -0.97 -3.25 -13.66
CA ILE A 19 -1.17 -2.05 -14.46
C ILE A 19 -2.50 -2.14 -15.20
N ALA A 20 -2.86 -3.29 -15.78
CA ALA A 20 -4.13 -3.48 -16.49
C ALA A 20 -5.38 -3.30 -15.62
N LYS A 21 -5.29 -3.44 -14.29
CA LYS A 21 -6.41 -3.24 -13.35
C LYS A 21 -6.65 -1.78 -13.00
N VAL A 22 -5.69 -0.90 -13.29
CA VAL A 22 -5.83 0.54 -13.02
C VAL A 22 -6.79 1.12 -14.07
N PRO A 23 -7.89 1.81 -13.69
CA PRO A 23 -8.77 2.47 -14.64
C PRO A 23 -8.07 3.58 -15.43
N ASP A 24 -8.60 3.95 -16.59
CA ASP A 24 -8.13 5.12 -17.31
C ASP A 24 -8.48 6.42 -16.55
N GLY A 25 -7.67 7.47 -16.76
CA GLY A 25 -7.87 8.79 -16.18
C GLY A 25 -6.63 9.34 -15.47
N SER A 26 -6.81 10.39 -14.68
CA SER A 26 -5.74 11.00 -13.88
C SER A 26 -5.29 10.03 -12.79
N ILE A 27 -4.00 9.65 -12.79
CA ILE A 27 -3.46 8.73 -11.78
C ILE A 27 -3.62 9.28 -10.35
N VAL A 28 -3.53 10.60 -10.18
CA VAL A 28 -3.71 11.24 -8.86
C VAL A 28 -5.15 11.07 -8.37
N GLU A 29 -6.13 11.26 -9.25
CA GLU A 29 -7.54 11.05 -8.90
C GLU A 29 -7.85 9.57 -8.63
N VAL A 30 -7.24 8.65 -9.39
CA VAL A 30 -7.36 7.21 -9.17
C VAL A 30 -6.81 6.82 -7.79
N LEU A 31 -5.62 7.34 -7.42
CA LEU A 31 -5.01 7.10 -6.11
C LEU A 31 -5.89 7.67 -4.98
N GLU A 32 -6.39 8.89 -5.10
CA GLU A 32 -7.29 9.47 -4.08
C GLU A 32 -8.58 8.66 -3.91
N ARG A 33 -9.22 8.23 -5.00
CA ARG A 33 -10.40 7.37 -4.93
C ARG A 33 -10.08 6.01 -4.29
N SER A 34 -8.93 5.43 -4.62
CA SER A 34 -8.47 4.18 -4.01
C SER A 34 -8.27 4.34 -2.51
N ARG A 35 -7.63 5.43 -2.07
CA ARG A 35 -7.42 5.74 -0.65
C ARG A 35 -8.75 5.84 0.09
N LEU A 36 -9.70 6.62 -0.44
CA LEU A 36 -11.04 6.77 0.15
C LEU A 36 -11.78 5.43 0.25
N SER A 37 -11.76 4.61 -0.79
CA SER A 37 -12.42 3.30 -0.80
C SER A 37 -11.80 2.33 0.22
N ILE A 38 -10.47 2.33 0.36
CA ILE A 38 -9.78 1.53 1.36
C ILE A 38 -10.18 1.98 2.77
N VAL A 39 -10.12 3.29 3.05
CA VAL A 39 -10.50 3.85 4.36
C VAL A 39 -11.95 3.51 4.70
N GLU A 40 -12.87 3.64 3.75
CA GLU A 40 -14.28 3.29 3.92
C GLU A 40 -14.46 1.81 4.25
N MET A 41 -13.82 0.92 3.47
CA MET A 41 -13.87 -0.51 3.68
C MET A 41 -13.38 -0.88 5.09
N PHE A 42 -12.19 -0.40 5.50
CA PHE A 42 -11.64 -0.71 6.82
C PHE A 42 -12.44 -0.08 7.95
N SER A 43 -12.97 1.14 7.76
CA SER A 43 -13.83 1.80 8.76
C SER A 43 -15.14 1.05 8.99
N SER A 44 -15.64 0.33 7.99
CA SER A 44 -16.86 -0.48 8.08
C SER A 44 -16.65 -1.84 8.76
N LEU A 45 -15.41 -2.23 9.08
CA LEU A 45 -15.13 -3.53 9.69
C LEU A 45 -15.71 -3.63 11.10
N PRO A 46 -16.37 -4.76 11.43
CA PRO A 46 -16.73 -5.07 12.80
C PRO A 46 -15.49 -5.09 13.72
N ALA A 47 -15.67 -4.65 14.97
CA ALA A 47 -14.56 -4.48 15.92
C ALA A 47 -13.74 -5.77 16.15
N ASP A 48 -14.40 -6.93 16.13
CA ASP A 48 -13.79 -8.25 16.28
C ASP A 48 -12.95 -8.69 15.08
N LYS A 49 -13.12 -8.07 13.90
CA LYS A 49 -12.37 -8.41 12.69
C LYS A 49 -10.97 -7.83 12.64
N TRP A 50 -10.68 -6.77 13.39
CA TRP A 50 -9.36 -6.13 13.36
C TRP A 50 -8.22 -7.06 13.81
N LEU A 51 -8.47 -7.96 14.75
CA LEU A 51 -7.49 -8.96 15.21
C LEU A 51 -7.68 -10.34 14.57
N TYR A 52 -8.63 -10.48 13.64
CA TYR A 52 -8.88 -11.74 12.96
C TYR A 52 -7.71 -12.13 12.06
N ARG A 53 -7.37 -13.42 12.07
CA ARG A 53 -6.45 -14.08 11.13
C ARG A 53 -7.07 -15.41 10.71
N TYR A 54 -6.97 -15.75 9.43
CA TYR A 54 -7.66 -16.93 8.89
C TYR A 54 -6.95 -18.25 9.18
N ALA A 55 -5.67 -18.22 9.57
CA ALA A 55 -4.91 -19.40 9.94
C ALA A 55 -3.76 -19.04 10.90
N PRO A 56 -3.23 -20.02 11.66
CA PRO A 56 -2.02 -19.84 12.45
C PRO A 56 -0.85 -19.32 11.60
N GLY A 57 -0.07 -18.40 12.15
CA GLY A 57 1.08 -17.79 11.47
C GLY A 57 0.73 -16.78 10.36
N LYS A 58 -0.56 -16.53 10.10
CA LYS A 58 -0.99 -15.47 9.17
C LYS A 58 -1.19 -14.16 9.90
N TRP A 59 -1.06 -13.07 9.13
CA TRP A 59 -1.23 -11.72 9.64
C TRP A 59 -2.66 -11.47 10.09
N THR A 60 -2.82 -10.64 11.12
CA THR A 60 -4.12 -10.05 11.46
C THR A 60 -4.52 -9.01 10.43
N VAL A 61 -5.80 -8.63 10.43
CA VAL A 61 -6.28 -7.51 9.62
C VAL A 61 -5.54 -6.21 9.95
N LYS A 62 -5.22 -5.94 11.23
CA LYS A 62 -4.38 -4.80 11.63
C LYS A 62 -2.98 -4.86 11.02
N GLU A 63 -2.33 -6.02 11.05
CA GLU A 63 -0.99 -6.21 10.46
C GLU A 63 -1.02 -6.02 8.94
N VAL A 64 -2.06 -6.52 8.25
CA VAL A 64 -2.27 -6.25 6.82
C VAL A 64 -2.44 -4.75 6.56
N PHE A 65 -3.28 -4.07 7.34
CA PHE A 65 -3.53 -2.65 7.14
C PHE A 65 -2.29 -1.80 7.41
N LEU A 66 -1.53 -2.11 8.46
CA LEU A 66 -0.27 -1.41 8.73
C LEU A 66 0.80 -1.69 7.65
N HIS A 67 0.85 -2.91 7.11
CA HIS A 67 1.70 -3.22 5.96
C HIS A 67 1.35 -2.38 4.72
N MET A 68 0.06 -2.08 4.50
CA MET A 68 -0.34 -1.15 3.43
C MET A 68 0.18 0.26 3.69
N ILE A 69 0.09 0.76 4.94
CA ILE A 69 0.65 2.07 5.32
C ILE A 69 2.17 2.10 5.11
N ASP A 70 2.90 1.04 5.49
CA ASP A 70 4.33 0.93 5.25
C ASP A 70 4.66 0.97 3.75
N GLY A 71 3.84 0.30 2.94
CA GLY A 71 3.88 0.38 1.48
C GLY A 71 3.77 1.81 0.97
N GLU A 72 2.72 2.55 1.39
CA GLU A 72 2.51 3.95 0.99
C GLU A 72 3.74 4.82 1.31
N ARG A 73 4.33 4.67 2.50
CA ARG A 73 5.56 5.39 2.89
C ARG A 73 6.74 5.07 1.99
N VAL A 74 6.98 3.78 1.75
CA VAL A 74 8.08 3.33 0.89
C VAL A 74 7.89 3.85 -0.54
N PHE A 75 6.68 3.77 -1.09
CA PHE A 75 6.39 4.23 -2.44
C PHE A 75 6.42 5.76 -2.56
N ALA A 76 5.93 6.51 -1.57
CA ALA A 76 6.04 7.96 -1.52
C ALA A 76 7.52 8.41 -1.49
N TYR A 77 8.35 7.77 -0.68
CA TYR A 77 9.79 8.04 -0.65
C TYR A 77 10.47 7.71 -1.99
N ARG A 78 10.11 6.58 -2.62
CA ARG A 78 10.63 6.23 -3.96
C ARG A 78 10.20 7.24 -5.02
N ALA A 79 8.93 7.68 -5.00
CA ALA A 79 8.43 8.69 -5.92
C ALA A 79 9.19 10.01 -5.77
N LEU A 80 9.48 10.45 -4.53
CA LEU A 80 10.33 11.60 -4.27
C LEU A 80 11.73 11.44 -4.87
N ARG A 81 12.40 10.31 -4.63
CA ARG A 81 13.74 10.03 -5.17
C ARG A 81 13.76 10.09 -6.70
N ILE A 82 12.80 9.44 -7.35
CA ILE A 82 12.66 9.46 -8.81
C ILE A 82 12.45 10.91 -9.30
N ALA A 83 11.57 11.68 -8.64
CA ALA A 83 11.32 13.08 -8.99
C ALA A 83 12.51 14.03 -8.73
N ARG A 84 13.55 13.56 -8.04
CA ARG A 84 14.80 14.30 -7.79
C ARG A 84 15.99 13.76 -8.60
N GLY A 85 15.76 12.77 -9.46
CA GLY A 85 16.82 12.16 -10.26
C GLY A 85 17.85 11.41 -9.42
N ASP A 86 17.49 10.97 -8.21
CA ASP A 86 18.37 10.17 -7.37
C ASP A 86 18.55 8.78 -8.01
N ALA A 87 19.77 8.53 -8.49
CA ALA A 87 20.16 7.28 -9.15
C ALA A 87 20.59 6.18 -8.17
N THR A 88 20.51 6.42 -6.86
CA THR A 88 20.85 5.41 -5.84
C THR A 88 19.96 4.17 -6.02
N PRO A 89 20.53 2.95 -6.10
CA PRO A 89 19.75 1.73 -6.22
C PRO A 89 18.68 1.62 -5.13
N MET A 90 17.44 1.39 -5.55
CA MET A 90 16.31 1.28 -4.63
C MET A 90 16.22 -0.14 -4.08
N ALA A 91 16.62 -0.33 -2.83
CA ALA A 91 16.47 -1.60 -2.14
C ALA A 91 14.99 -2.01 -2.04
N GLY A 92 14.74 -3.32 -2.15
CA GLY A 92 13.49 -3.93 -1.70
C GLY A 92 13.34 -3.82 -0.18
N PHE A 93 12.16 -4.14 0.32
CA PHE A 93 11.92 -4.33 1.75
C PHE A 93 11.31 -5.70 1.98
N ASP A 94 11.62 -6.31 3.12
CA ASP A 94 11.20 -7.65 3.48
C ASP A 94 10.03 -7.56 4.45
N GLU A 95 8.82 -7.65 3.90
CA GLU A 95 7.57 -7.58 4.66
C GLU A 95 7.50 -8.60 5.81
N GLN A 96 8.10 -9.78 5.65
CA GLN A 96 8.10 -10.82 6.69
C GLN A 96 9.00 -10.45 7.87
N LYS A 97 9.99 -9.57 7.67
CA LYS A 97 10.81 -9.00 8.75
C LYS A 97 10.19 -7.74 9.35
N TYR A 98 9.38 -7.02 8.59
CA TYR A 98 8.77 -5.77 9.02
C TYR A 98 7.58 -6.02 9.94
N VAL A 99 6.66 -6.90 9.54
CA VAL A 99 5.41 -7.14 10.29
C VAL A 99 5.62 -7.54 11.75
N PRO A 100 6.58 -8.43 12.12
CA PRO A 100 6.85 -8.75 13.53
C PRO A 100 7.24 -7.54 14.40
N ASN A 101 7.80 -6.49 13.79
CA ASN A 101 8.24 -5.26 14.47
C ASN A 101 7.24 -4.10 14.30
N SER A 102 6.08 -4.36 13.68
CA SER A 102 5.13 -3.32 13.30
C SER A 102 4.28 -2.80 14.46
N LEU A 103 4.15 -3.59 15.54
CA LEU A 103 3.27 -3.31 16.69
C LEU A 103 1.80 -3.06 16.29
N ALA A 104 1.38 -3.52 15.11
CA ALA A 104 0.06 -3.22 14.56
C ALA A 104 -1.08 -3.56 15.53
N ASN A 105 -0.97 -4.73 16.19
CA ASN A 105 -2.01 -5.25 17.07
C ASN A 105 -2.22 -4.41 18.34
N GLU A 106 -1.21 -3.67 18.77
CA GLU A 106 -1.23 -2.79 19.95
C GLU A 106 -1.89 -1.45 19.66
N ARG A 107 -2.01 -1.08 18.38
CA ARG A 107 -2.60 0.20 17.95
C ARG A 107 -4.11 0.13 17.85
N SER A 108 -4.80 1.23 18.12
CA SER A 108 -6.25 1.30 17.89
C SER A 108 -6.57 1.36 16.38
N PRO A 109 -7.71 0.79 15.94
CA PRO A 109 -8.19 0.97 14.56
C PRO A 109 -8.26 2.43 14.13
N ALA A 110 -8.74 3.31 15.01
CA ALA A 110 -8.83 4.75 14.75
C ALA A 110 -7.45 5.38 14.50
N SER A 111 -6.42 4.98 15.24
CA SER A 111 -5.05 5.47 15.02
C SER A 111 -4.49 5.02 13.67
N LEU A 112 -4.75 3.77 13.26
CA LEU A 112 -4.31 3.27 11.96
C LEU A 112 -5.05 3.98 10.82
N LEU A 113 -6.36 4.17 10.93
CA LEU A 113 -7.19 4.86 9.93
C LEU A 113 -6.82 6.34 9.78
N GLN A 114 -6.41 7.00 10.86
CA GLN A 114 -5.93 8.38 10.82
C GLN A 114 -4.57 8.50 10.11
N GLU A 115 -3.75 7.44 10.15
CA GLU A 115 -2.41 7.42 9.57
C GLU A 115 -2.38 7.13 8.07
N PHE A 116 -3.40 6.42 7.56
CA PHE A 116 -3.55 6.02 6.16
C PHE A 116 -4.17 7.14 5.30
#